data_AF-A0A015KTQ5-F1
#
_entry.id   AF-A0A015KTQ5-F1
#
_cell.length_a   1.000
_cell.length_b   1.000
_cell.length_c   1.000
_cell.angle_alpha   90.00
_cell.angle_beta   90.00
_cell.angle_gamma   90.00
#
_symmetry.space_group_name_H-M   'P 1'
#
loop_
_entity.id
_entity.type
_entity.pdbx_description
1 polymer ?
#
loop_
_entity_poly.entity_id
_entity_poly.type
_entity_poly.pdbx_seq_one_letter_code
_entity_poly.pdbx_strand_id
1 'polypeptide(L)'
;MSCIIYERNDEIVRNAHKLTSEITRQKGKSITQEDIKTITDRLKESESRIHEQARKWGLKFTSLSELNSLGGPFSGMFWSLEHNFIVVVFKGTTPLNFEDFVIDLMFQRTDARSFVFGEVHEGFYTSLFPQSGHSTSRSSRSSPYITILRAIRSKAAEIQDLRSEKVKVNVWVTGHSLGAALASLFYTRLIKSPGDLGPNCILRDGYMFGSPSIGDADFAAEFASYTNSPYDRHNTLWRIIDDTDIITKLPPGWSDPSVRRVINKSSILNYAHVGEGIRFFQDGSRPSSTKNLFSSGKEPIIIERASDNLSFIGWTRSNVNELFGWAKLNMNDDGEDNVEKSHSSKNVFQEYKHKEGSPLAIIEKLMPTFFKNHLPARYFSVMQRSRKYFDYSHSSTTVNEKDNTYASGSKNFQEFAEKHIEK
;
A
#
# COMPACT_ATOMS: atom_id res chain seq x y z
N MET A 1 -2.42 -1.27 9.01
CA MET A 1 -1.11 -0.62 9.27
C MET A 1 -1.10 0.82 8.78
N SER A 2 -1.47 1.10 7.52
CA SER A 2 -1.43 2.45 6.94
C SER A 2 -2.34 3.48 7.62
N CYS A 3 -3.38 3.04 8.35
CA CYS A 3 -4.22 3.91 9.18
C CYS A 3 -3.61 4.18 10.56
N ILE A 4 -3.09 3.15 11.25
CA ILE A 4 -2.67 3.28 12.66
C ILE A 4 -1.48 4.21 12.84
N ILE A 5 -0.62 4.34 11.83
CA ILE A 5 0.54 5.26 11.86
C ILE A 5 0.13 6.74 12.04
N TYR A 6 -1.10 7.11 11.68
CA TYR A 6 -1.62 8.47 11.89
C TYR A 6 -1.92 8.77 13.36
N GLU A 7 -2.03 7.75 14.22
CA GLU A 7 -2.21 7.90 15.67
C GLU A 7 -0.94 8.34 16.40
N ARG A 8 0.18 8.54 15.69
CA ARG A 8 1.40 9.11 16.25
C ARG A 8 1.14 10.56 16.66
N ASN A 9 1.54 10.93 17.88
CA ASN A 9 1.41 12.30 18.35
C ASN A 9 2.52 13.20 17.80
N ASP A 10 2.21 13.97 16.76
CA ASP A 10 3.16 14.86 16.07
C ASP A 10 3.67 16.00 16.98
N GLU A 11 2.92 16.41 18.01
CA GLU A 11 3.34 17.46 18.94
C GLU A 11 4.48 16.97 19.85
N ILE A 12 4.38 15.75 20.38
CA ILE A 12 5.44 15.13 21.19
C ILE A 12 6.71 14.98 20.34
N VAL A 13 6.58 14.61 19.07
CA VAL A 13 7.72 14.51 18.13
C VAL A 13 8.40 15.87 17.94
N ARG A 14 7.62 16.93 17.71
CA ARG A 14 8.16 18.30 17.59
C ARG A 14 8.87 18.74 18.87
N ASN A 15 8.29 18.42 20.03
CA ASN A 15 8.89 18.72 21.33
C ASN A 15 10.18 17.92 21.57
N ALA A 16 10.24 16.65 21.16
CA ALA A 16 11.45 15.84 21.21
C ALA A 16 12.56 16.39 20.29
N HIS A 17 12.20 16.90 19.10
CA HIS A 17 13.16 17.53 18.20
C HIS A 17 13.69 18.87 18.73
N LYS A 18 12.82 19.70 19.35
CA LYS A 18 13.24 20.93 20.04
C LYS A 18 14.23 20.61 21.15
N LEU A 19 13.89 19.63 22.00
CA LEU A 19 14.77 19.16 23.08
C LEU A 19 16.12 18.66 22.54
N THR A 20 16.11 17.90 21.45
CA THR A 20 17.34 17.43 20.78
C THR A 20 18.21 18.60 20.32
N SER A 21 17.59 19.61 19.73
CA SER A 21 18.28 20.82 19.25
C SER A 21 18.87 21.64 20.41
N GLU A 22 18.14 21.76 21.52
CA GLU A 22 18.60 22.43 22.74
C GLU A 22 19.79 21.71 23.39
N ILE A 23 19.70 20.39 23.55
CA ILE A 23 20.77 19.56 24.09
C ILE A 23 22.01 19.64 23.20
N THR A 24 21.84 19.56 21.88
CA THR A 24 22.95 19.69 20.93
C THR A 24 23.62 21.06 21.02
N ARG A 25 22.83 22.13 21.19
CA ARG A 25 23.34 23.50 21.36
C ARG A 25 24.09 23.67 22.69
N GLN A 26 23.60 23.07 23.77
CA GLN A 26 24.18 23.21 25.10
C GLN A 26 25.42 22.33 25.33
N LYS A 27 25.37 21.07 24.90
CA LYS A 27 26.39 20.05 25.21
C LYS A 27 27.29 19.72 24.04
N GLY A 28 26.96 20.13 22.82
CA GLY A 28 27.76 19.85 21.62
C GLY A 28 28.09 18.36 21.48
N LYS A 29 29.37 18.00 21.59
CA LYS A 29 29.85 16.60 21.50
C LYS A 29 29.71 15.79 22.81
N SER A 30 29.31 16.41 23.92
CA SER A 30 29.20 15.77 25.25
C SER A 30 27.79 15.25 25.57
N ILE A 31 27.07 14.75 24.55
CA ILE A 31 25.72 14.18 24.73
C ILE A 31 25.83 12.92 25.60
N THR A 32 25.06 12.86 26.69
CA THR A 32 25.09 11.71 27.60
C THR A 32 24.14 10.61 27.14
N GLN A 33 24.34 9.38 27.61
CA GLN A 33 23.39 8.29 27.37
C GLN A 33 21.99 8.59 27.94
N GLU A 34 21.91 9.34 29.04
CA GLU A 34 20.64 9.75 29.65
C GLU A 34 19.86 10.75 28.78
N ASP A 35 20.57 11.67 28.12
CA ASP A 35 19.96 12.59 27.16
C ASP A 35 19.33 11.81 25.99
N ILE A 36 20.06 10.82 25.46
CA ILE A 36 19.59 9.96 24.36
C ILE A 36 18.38 9.15 24.79
N LYS A 37 18.42 8.60 26.02
CA LYS A 37 17.31 7.83 26.58
C LYS A 37 16.05 8.69 26.74
N THR A 38 16.20 9.90 27.27
CA THR A 38 15.08 10.85 27.43
C THR A 38 14.43 11.19 26.09
N ILE A 39 15.22 11.45 25.05
CA ILE A 39 14.70 11.71 23.69
C ILE A 39 13.99 10.47 23.15
N THR A 40 14.60 9.30 23.30
CA THR A 40 14.06 8.03 22.81
C THR A 40 12.74 7.68 23.48
N ASP A 41 12.63 7.92 24.79
CA ASP A 41 11.41 7.63 25.56
C ASP A 41 10.27 8.56 25.16
N ARG A 42 10.53 9.85 24.89
CA ARG A 42 9.53 10.76 24.31
C ARG A 42 9.08 10.34 22.92
N LEU A 43 9.99 9.88 22.07
CA LEU A 43 9.62 9.35 20.75
C LEU A 43 8.77 8.09 20.87
N LYS A 44 9.11 7.17 21.77
CA LYS A 44 8.28 5.98 22.07
C LYS A 44 6.91 6.37 22.61
N GLU A 45 6.83 7.37 23.47
CA GLU A 45 5.57 7.90 24.01
C GLU A 45 4.67 8.41 22.87
N SER A 46 5.25 9.13 21.90
CA SER A 46 4.53 9.60 20.71
C SER A 46 3.91 8.48 19.88
N GLU A 47 4.45 7.26 19.98
CA GLU A 47 4.05 6.06 19.23
C GLU A 47 3.26 5.06 20.07
N SER A 48 2.90 5.40 21.32
CA SER A 48 2.28 4.49 22.29
C SER A 48 1.08 3.71 21.74
N ARG A 49 0.17 4.39 21.02
CA ARG A 49 -1.00 3.77 20.37
C ARG A 49 -0.63 2.79 19.27
N ILE A 50 0.42 3.10 18.51
CA ILE A 50 0.93 2.22 17.44
C ILE A 50 1.51 0.96 18.06
N HIS A 51 2.33 1.09 19.11
CA HIS A 51 2.89 -0.05 19.84
C HIS A 51 1.81 -0.90 20.51
N GLU A 52 0.79 -0.28 21.11
CA GLU A 52 -0.34 -0.97 21.72
C GLU A 52 -1.07 -1.84 20.68
N GLN A 53 -1.37 -1.27 19.51
CA GLN A 53 -2.07 -1.98 18.45
C GLN A 53 -1.19 -3.03 17.76
N ALA A 54 0.09 -2.75 17.54
CA ALA A 54 1.05 -3.70 16.96
C ALA A 54 1.15 -4.95 17.83
N ARG A 55 1.25 -4.78 19.16
CA ARG A 55 1.31 -5.88 20.12
C ARG A 55 0.06 -6.75 20.09
N LYS A 56 -1.13 -6.18 19.89
CA LYS A 56 -2.38 -6.95 19.71
C LYS A 56 -2.37 -7.82 18.45
N TRP A 57 -1.58 -7.44 17.44
CA TRP A 57 -1.39 -8.21 16.21
C TRP A 57 -0.21 -9.19 16.29
N GLY A 58 0.48 -9.30 17.43
CA GLY A 58 1.72 -10.09 17.55
C GLY A 58 2.90 -9.46 16.79
N LEU A 59 2.85 -8.14 16.54
CA LEU A 59 3.85 -7.41 15.78
C LEU A 59 4.60 -6.41 16.64
N LYS A 60 5.81 -6.08 16.18
CA LYS A 60 6.62 -4.98 16.72
C LYS A 60 6.63 -3.84 15.73
N PHE A 61 6.86 -2.63 16.23
CA PHE A 61 6.90 -1.40 15.43
C PHE A 61 8.13 -0.58 15.77
N THR A 62 8.65 0.17 14.79
CA THR A 62 9.65 1.21 15.00
C THR A 62 9.59 2.26 13.90
N SER A 63 9.82 3.52 14.24
CA SER A 63 9.99 4.59 13.27
C SER A 63 11.37 4.55 12.62
N LEU A 64 11.42 4.82 11.31
CA LEU A 64 12.62 4.72 10.48
C LEU A 64 13.20 6.08 10.11
N SER A 65 12.36 6.99 9.61
CA SER A 65 12.81 8.30 9.13
C SER A 65 11.65 9.29 9.09
N GLU A 66 11.93 10.54 9.46
CA GLU A 66 11.02 11.69 9.34
C GLU A 66 10.99 12.29 7.92
N LEU A 67 11.55 11.62 6.91
CA LEU A 67 11.37 11.98 5.47
C LEU A 67 11.65 13.46 5.13
N ASN A 68 12.71 14.03 5.74
CA ASN A 68 13.10 15.44 5.62
C ASN A 68 12.05 16.47 6.07
N SER A 69 10.99 16.07 6.78
CA SER A 69 9.95 16.94 7.34
C SER A 69 9.80 16.75 8.84
N LEU A 70 9.57 17.83 9.60
CA LEU A 70 9.42 17.73 11.06
C LEU A 70 7.95 17.62 11.45
N GLY A 71 7.52 16.41 11.85
CA GLY A 71 6.15 16.17 12.35
C GLY A 71 5.09 16.27 11.26
N GLY A 72 5.40 15.74 10.07
CA GLY A 72 4.50 15.57 8.94
C GLY A 72 4.56 14.12 8.41
N PRO A 73 5.03 13.89 7.16
CA PRO A 73 5.25 12.55 6.67
C PRO A 73 6.41 11.87 7.41
N PHE A 74 6.23 10.59 7.76
CA PHE A 74 7.31 9.78 8.30
C PHE A 74 7.18 8.33 7.80
N SER A 75 8.25 7.57 7.92
CA SER A 75 8.30 6.15 7.59
C SER A 75 8.53 5.33 8.85
N GLY A 76 7.84 4.20 8.94
CA GLY A 76 8.02 3.21 9.99
C GLY A 76 8.09 1.80 9.41
N MET A 77 8.33 0.82 10.26
CA MET A 77 8.16 -0.58 9.89
C MET A 77 7.47 -1.38 10.99
N PHE A 78 6.63 -2.31 10.55
CA PHE A 78 6.13 -3.41 11.37
C PHE A 78 6.89 -4.68 11.02
N TRP A 79 7.13 -5.54 12.00
CA TRP A 79 7.68 -6.87 11.74
C TRP A 79 7.13 -7.88 12.74
N SER A 80 7.15 -9.15 12.33
CA SER A 80 6.89 -10.28 13.22
C SER A 80 8.20 -10.99 13.52
N LEU A 81 8.33 -11.53 14.74
CA LEU A 81 9.42 -12.46 15.06
C LEU A 81 9.02 -13.91 14.74
N GLU A 82 7.73 -14.22 14.87
CA GLU A 82 7.17 -15.55 14.60
C GLU A 82 7.03 -15.80 13.09
N HIS A 83 6.68 -14.78 12.32
CA HIS A 83 6.48 -14.85 10.87
C HIS A 83 7.57 -14.10 10.09
N ASN A 84 7.88 -14.57 8.87
CA ASN A 84 9.02 -14.09 8.09
C ASN A 84 8.69 -12.84 7.26
N PHE A 85 8.34 -11.73 7.90
CA PHE A 85 8.03 -10.52 7.15
C PHE A 85 8.32 -9.21 7.89
N ILE A 86 8.60 -8.19 7.06
CA ILE A 86 8.67 -6.77 7.42
C ILE A 86 7.67 -6.04 6.53
N VAL A 87 6.89 -5.13 7.10
CA VAL A 87 6.02 -4.21 6.36
C VAL A 87 6.54 -2.80 6.58
N VAL A 88 7.08 -2.20 5.53
CA VAL A 88 7.49 -0.80 5.50
C VAL A 88 6.26 0.05 5.25
N VAL A 89 6.04 1.05 6.09
CA VAL A 89 4.85 1.87 6.07
C VAL A 89 5.21 3.36 6.01
N PHE A 90 4.49 4.11 5.19
CA PHE A 90 4.66 5.56 5.04
C PHE A 90 3.41 6.30 5.46
N LYS A 91 3.55 7.26 6.38
CA LYS A 91 2.51 8.20 6.81
C LYS A 91 2.49 9.39 5.86
N GLY A 92 1.29 9.75 5.41
CA GLY A 92 1.06 10.99 4.65
C GLY A 92 0.78 12.21 5.54
N THR A 93 0.31 13.29 4.94
CA THR A 93 -0.07 14.49 5.69
C THR A 93 -1.25 14.20 6.61
N THR A 94 -1.25 14.79 7.81
CA THR A 94 -2.39 14.71 8.73
C THR A 94 -3.62 15.32 8.06
N PRO A 95 -4.83 14.74 8.22
CA PRO A 95 -6.04 15.18 7.51
C PRO A 95 -6.45 16.65 7.72
N LEU A 96 -5.88 17.35 8.72
CA LEU A 96 -6.10 18.78 8.95
C LEU A 96 -5.40 19.67 7.92
N ASN A 97 -4.25 19.25 7.39
CA ASN A 97 -3.46 20.04 6.43
C ASN A 97 -3.68 19.52 5.00
N PHE A 98 -4.87 18.98 4.75
CA PHE A 98 -5.16 18.26 3.53
C PHE A 98 -5.32 19.19 2.32
N GLU A 99 -5.85 20.40 2.53
CA GLU A 99 -6.00 21.41 1.48
C GLU A 99 -4.64 21.90 0.96
N ASP A 100 -3.72 22.24 1.87
CA ASP A 100 -2.34 22.62 1.52
C ASP A 100 -1.65 21.52 0.72
N PHE A 101 -1.84 20.26 1.15
CA PHE A 101 -1.32 19.12 0.42
C PHE A 101 -1.88 19.02 -1.01
N VAL A 102 -3.18 19.25 -1.21
CA VAL A 102 -3.79 19.21 -2.55
C VAL A 102 -3.26 20.32 -3.44
N ILE A 103 -3.01 21.51 -2.89
CA ILE A 103 -2.39 22.61 -3.64
C ILE A 103 -0.94 22.24 -4.02
N ASP A 104 -0.17 21.70 -3.07
CA ASP A 104 1.19 21.25 -3.30
C ASP A 104 1.26 20.17 -4.38
N LEU A 105 0.30 19.23 -4.41
CA LEU A 105 0.18 18.20 -5.44
C LEU A 105 0.11 18.77 -6.86
N MET A 106 -0.50 19.95 -7.02
CA MET A 106 -0.85 20.49 -8.33
C MET A 106 0.34 21.10 -9.08
N PHE A 107 1.45 21.42 -8.40
CA PHE A 107 2.50 22.23 -8.99
C PHE A 107 3.88 21.67 -8.60
N GLN A 108 4.65 21.25 -9.61
CA GLN A 108 6.10 20.92 -9.61
C GLN A 108 6.45 19.44 -9.85
N ARG A 109 7.02 19.17 -11.03
CA ARG A 109 7.73 17.92 -11.37
C ARG A 109 9.23 18.19 -11.41
N THR A 110 10.01 17.19 -11.05
CA THR A 110 11.48 17.23 -11.09
C THR A 110 12.02 15.97 -11.77
N ASP A 111 13.18 16.09 -12.41
CA ASP A 111 13.85 14.96 -13.03
C ASP A 111 14.35 14.00 -11.96
N ALA A 112 13.86 12.76 -12.03
CA ALA A 112 14.09 11.74 -11.03
C ALA A 112 14.89 10.54 -11.56
N ARG A 113 15.35 10.60 -12.83
CA ARG A 113 16.04 9.50 -13.53
C ARG A 113 17.28 8.98 -12.79
N SER A 114 17.94 9.84 -12.01
CA SER A 114 19.10 9.49 -11.18
C SER A 114 18.81 8.39 -10.15
N PHE A 115 17.60 8.34 -9.59
CA PHE A 115 17.22 7.35 -8.58
C PHE A 115 16.09 6.43 -9.02
N VAL A 116 15.08 6.96 -9.72
CA VAL A 116 13.90 6.25 -10.21
C VAL A 116 13.80 6.38 -11.73
N PHE A 117 12.66 6.74 -12.31
CA PHE A 117 12.43 6.89 -13.75
C PHE A 117 11.91 8.29 -14.06
N GLY A 118 11.87 8.68 -15.35
CA GLY A 118 11.22 9.90 -15.83
C GLY A 118 11.25 11.13 -14.90
N GLU A 119 10.11 11.81 -14.83
CA GLU A 119 9.89 12.94 -13.92
C GLU A 119 8.88 12.54 -12.83
N VAL A 120 9.12 13.00 -11.60
CA VAL A 120 8.21 12.75 -10.48
C VAL A 120 7.88 14.05 -9.75
N HIS A 121 6.83 14.05 -8.95
CA HIS A 121 6.47 15.20 -8.13
C HIS A 121 7.65 15.61 -7.21
N GLU A 122 8.03 16.89 -7.24
CA GLU A 122 9.22 17.39 -6.55
C GLU A 122 9.16 17.18 -5.03
N GLY A 123 8.01 17.48 -4.42
CA GLY A 123 7.80 17.25 -2.98
C GLY A 123 7.99 15.79 -2.55
N PHE A 124 7.62 14.82 -3.39
CA PHE A 124 7.81 13.40 -3.07
C PHE A 124 9.27 12.98 -3.24
N TYR A 125 9.93 13.46 -4.30
CA TYR A 125 11.33 13.18 -4.58
C TYR A 125 12.23 13.69 -3.46
N THR A 126 12.06 14.95 -3.07
CA THR A 126 12.87 15.63 -2.03
C THR A 126 12.67 15.06 -0.63
N SER A 127 11.52 14.42 -0.37
CA SER A 127 11.23 13.73 0.89
C SER A 127 11.99 12.41 1.04
N LEU A 128 12.42 11.78 -0.06
CA LEU A 128 13.07 10.45 -0.05
C LEU A 128 14.53 10.47 -0.49
N PHE A 129 14.82 11.20 -1.58
CA PHE A 129 16.10 11.21 -2.27
C PHE A 129 16.85 12.51 -2.02
N PRO A 130 18.19 12.49 -2.09
CA PRO A 130 18.98 13.71 -1.98
C PRO A 130 18.82 14.58 -3.24
N GLN A 131 18.78 15.90 -3.08
CA GLN A 131 18.80 16.85 -4.20
C GLN A 131 20.20 16.92 -4.83
N SER A 132 20.26 16.82 -6.14
CA SER A 132 21.45 17.10 -6.96
C SER A 132 21.42 18.55 -7.44
N GLY A 133 22.06 19.48 -6.71
CA GLY A 133 22.29 20.84 -7.21
C GLY A 133 22.75 21.88 -6.18
N HIS A 134 24.00 22.35 -6.30
CA HIS A 134 24.56 23.67 -5.92
C HIS A 134 24.39 24.27 -4.52
N SER A 135 23.76 23.60 -3.55
CA SER A 135 23.78 24.08 -2.16
C SER A 135 25.01 23.54 -1.42
N THR A 136 26.05 24.36 -1.34
CA THR A 136 27.33 24.11 -0.64
C THR A 136 27.20 23.97 0.89
N SER A 137 25.97 23.89 1.46
CA SER A 137 25.75 23.96 2.91
C SER A 137 25.01 22.79 3.57
N ARG A 138 24.77 21.66 2.88
CA ARG A 138 24.13 20.48 3.51
C ARG A 138 24.94 19.18 3.41
N SER A 139 26.26 19.29 3.51
CA SER A 139 27.13 18.15 3.79
C SER A 139 26.65 17.41 5.06
N SER A 140 26.37 16.11 4.94
CA SER A 140 26.19 15.13 6.03
C SER A 140 24.77 14.86 6.58
N ARG A 141 23.69 14.96 5.80
CA ARG A 141 22.45 14.23 6.14
C ARG A 141 22.29 13.00 5.26
N SER A 142 22.31 11.82 5.89
CA SER A 142 21.98 10.54 5.23
C SER A 142 20.61 10.66 4.57
N SER A 143 20.48 10.26 3.31
CA SER A 143 19.18 10.29 2.63
C SER A 143 18.16 9.46 3.41
N PRO A 144 16.90 9.91 3.54
CA PRO A 144 15.84 9.14 4.18
C PRO A 144 15.75 7.72 3.63
N TYR A 145 15.89 7.58 2.31
CA TYR A 145 15.97 6.29 1.62
C TYR A 145 17.05 5.35 2.19
N ILE A 146 18.30 5.81 2.32
CA ILE A 146 19.41 4.99 2.86
C ILE A 146 19.13 4.60 4.32
N THR A 147 18.57 5.52 5.11
CA THR A 147 18.22 5.27 6.51
C THR A 147 17.20 4.14 6.64
N ILE A 148 16.15 4.16 5.82
CA ILE A 148 15.12 3.13 5.74
C ILE A 148 15.75 1.78 5.36
N LEU A 149 16.57 1.74 4.29
CA LEU A 149 17.24 0.51 3.86
C LEU A 149 18.14 -0.09 4.95
N ARG A 150 18.93 0.75 5.64
CA ARG A 150 19.82 0.27 6.70
C ARG A 150 19.04 -0.38 7.83
N ALA A 151 17.91 0.21 8.22
CA ALA A 151 17.05 -0.34 9.25
C ALA A 151 16.39 -1.66 8.81
N ILE A 152 15.90 -1.74 7.57
CA ILE A 152 15.33 -2.99 7.01
C ILE A 152 16.39 -4.09 7.01
N ARG A 153 17.61 -3.81 6.49
CA ARG A 153 18.71 -4.77 6.43
C ARG A 153 19.13 -5.25 7.82
N SER A 154 19.28 -4.33 8.76
CA SER A 154 19.62 -4.65 10.15
C SER A 154 18.55 -5.53 10.79
N LYS A 155 17.27 -5.23 10.57
CA LYS A 155 16.17 -6.02 11.15
C LYS A 155 16.00 -7.37 10.46
N ALA A 156 16.24 -7.45 9.15
CA ALA A 156 16.22 -8.71 8.43
C ALA A 156 17.32 -9.66 8.91
N ALA A 157 18.52 -9.14 9.22
CA ALA A 157 19.59 -9.94 9.83
C ALA A 157 19.16 -10.50 11.19
N GLU A 158 18.59 -9.67 12.08
CA GLU A 158 18.07 -10.12 13.38
C GLU A 158 16.98 -11.20 13.25
N ILE A 159 16.04 -11.04 12.31
CA ILE A 159 15.00 -12.06 12.07
C ILE A 159 15.61 -13.36 11.57
N GLN A 160 16.65 -13.31 10.73
CA GLN A 160 17.35 -14.51 10.26
C GLN A 160 18.16 -15.20 11.35
N ASP A 161 18.81 -14.44 12.24
CA ASP A 161 19.61 -15.00 13.33
C ASP A 161 18.75 -15.77 14.35
N LEU A 162 17.49 -15.37 14.50
CA LEU A 162 16.52 -16.05 15.35
C LEU A 162 15.90 -17.30 14.71
N ARG A 163 16.14 -17.54 13.41
CA ARG A 163 15.53 -18.62 12.65
C ARG A 163 16.55 -19.72 12.34
N SER A 164 16.12 -20.97 12.49
CA SER A 164 16.94 -22.12 12.11
C SER A 164 17.19 -22.19 10.60
N GLU A 165 16.17 -21.82 9.80
CA GLU A 165 16.28 -21.76 8.35
C GLU A 165 16.58 -20.34 7.87
N LYS A 166 17.63 -20.19 7.05
CA LYS A 166 18.07 -18.92 6.48
C LYS A 166 17.27 -18.55 5.22
N VAL A 167 15.96 -18.38 5.39
CA VAL A 167 15.08 -17.90 4.32
C VAL A 167 15.17 -16.38 4.21
N LYS A 168 15.05 -15.84 2.99
CA LYS A 168 15.00 -14.38 2.76
C LYS A 168 13.76 -13.78 3.42
N VAL A 169 13.92 -12.64 4.09
CA VAL A 169 12.83 -11.93 4.77
C VAL A 169 11.94 -11.22 3.75
N ASN A 170 10.64 -11.44 3.85
CA ASN A 170 9.68 -10.83 2.94
C ASN A 170 9.45 -9.37 3.32
N VAL A 171 9.71 -8.45 2.39
CA VAL A 171 9.51 -7.00 2.59
C VAL A 171 8.30 -6.56 1.79
N TRP A 172 7.26 -6.11 2.49
CA TRP A 172 6.06 -5.49 1.91
C TRP A 172 6.13 -3.98 2.11
N VAL A 173 5.48 -3.24 1.22
CA VAL A 173 5.45 -1.78 1.30
C VAL A 173 4.01 -1.30 1.29
N THR A 174 3.66 -0.34 2.13
CA THR A 174 2.33 0.24 2.12
C THR A 174 2.32 1.70 2.53
N GLY A 175 1.28 2.41 2.13
CA GLY A 175 1.04 3.79 2.53
C GLY A 175 -0.40 4.19 2.23
N HIS A 176 -0.79 5.33 2.77
CA HIS A 176 -2.08 5.96 2.50
C HIS A 176 -1.87 7.42 2.08
N SER A 177 -2.66 7.93 1.12
CA SER A 177 -2.61 9.34 0.68
C SER A 177 -1.18 9.73 0.20
N LEU A 178 -0.63 10.85 0.67
CA LEU A 178 0.78 11.23 0.50
C LEU A 178 1.74 10.06 0.85
N GLY A 179 1.45 9.31 1.92
CA GLY A 179 2.24 8.15 2.30
C GLY A 179 2.22 7.07 1.23
N ALA A 180 1.11 6.89 0.52
CA ALA A 180 1.02 5.96 -0.61
C ALA A 180 1.88 6.42 -1.80
N ALA A 181 1.98 7.73 -2.04
CA ALA A 181 2.85 8.29 -3.06
C ALA A 181 4.34 8.05 -2.74
N LEU A 182 4.75 8.34 -1.50
CA LEU A 182 6.11 8.10 -1.02
C LEU A 182 6.46 6.60 -1.03
N ALA A 183 5.53 5.76 -0.58
CA ALA A 183 5.66 4.32 -0.65
C ALA A 183 5.81 3.81 -2.09
N SER A 184 5.12 4.42 -3.05
CA SER A 184 5.23 4.08 -4.47
C SER A 184 6.58 4.46 -5.06
N LEU A 185 7.15 5.62 -4.71
CA LEU A 185 8.51 6.01 -5.12
C LEU A 185 9.57 5.10 -4.49
N PHE A 186 9.43 4.79 -3.20
CA PHE A 186 10.30 3.84 -2.50
C PHE A 186 10.27 2.47 -3.18
N TYR A 187 9.08 1.95 -3.47
CA TYR A 187 8.88 0.68 -4.16
C TYR A 187 9.48 0.71 -5.57
N THR A 188 9.27 1.80 -6.31
CA THR A 188 9.83 2.00 -7.67
C THR A 188 11.35 1.90 -7.66
N ARG A 189 12.01 2.53 -6.69
CA ARG A 189 13.46 2.44 -6.55
C ARG A 189 13.91 1.00 -6.29
N LEU A 190 13.18 0.25 -5.45
CA LEU A 190 13.48 -1.16 -5.19
C LEU A 190 13.25 -2.06 -6.40
N ILE A 191 12.30 -1.72 -7.27
CA ILE A 191 12.10 -2.40 -8.56
C ILE A 191 13.26 -2.12 -9.51
N LYS A 192 13.69 -0.85 -9.62
CA LYS A 192 14.83 -0.43 -10.45
C LYS A 192 16.15 -1.02 -9.96
N SER A 193 16.33 -1.13 -8.65
CA SER A 193 17.59 -1.59 -8.03
C SER A 193 17.32 -2.58 -6.90
N PRO A 194 16.97 -3.85 -7.21
CA PRO A 194 16.64 -4.86 -6.20
C PRO A 194 17.76 -5.14 -5.18
N GLY A 195 19.03 -4.94 -5.58
CA GLY A 195 20.19 -5.07 -4.70
C GLY A 195 20.19 -4.10 -3.51
N ASP A 196 19.40 -3.03 -3.57
CA ASP A 196 19.26 -2.06 -2.47
C ASP A 196 18.68 -2.71 -1.20
N LEU A 197 17.88 -3.78 -1.28
CA LEU A 197 17.41 -4.49 -0.08
C LEU A 197 18.47 -5.41 0.56
N GLY A 198 19.57 -5.68 -0.14
CA GLY A 198 20.58 -6.64 0.29
C GLY A 198 20.16 -8.11 0.07
N PRO A 199 21.06 -9.06 0.37
CA PRO A 199 20.87 -10.47 0.03
C PRO A 199 19.81 -11.18 0.89
N ASN A 200 19.56 -10.66 2.10
CA ASN A 200 18.72 -11.30 3.10
C ASN A 200 17.23 -10.97 2.96
N CYS A 201 16.86 -10.14 1.99
CA CYS A 201 15.53 -9.62 1.82
C CYS A 201 14.99 -9.97 0.43
N ILE A 202 13.67 -10.10 0.33
CA ILE A 202 12.96 -10.21 -0.94
C ILE A 202 11.78 -9.24 -0.95
N LEU A 203 11.72 -8.38 -1.98
CA LEU A 203 10.61 -7.46 -2.18
C LEU A 203 9.36 -8.25 -2.61
N ARG A 204 8.29 -8.15 -1.83
CA ARG A 204 6.94 -8.62 -2.15
C ARG A 204 6.09 -7.45 -2.66
N ASP A 205 4.78 -7.55 -2.58
CA ASP A 205 3.90 -6.53 -3.16
C ASP A 205 3.92 -5.21 -2.37
N GLY A 206 3.51 -4.17 -3.09
CA GLY A 206 3.15 -2.89 -2.52
C GLY A 206 1.63 -2.74 -2.46
N TYR A 207 1.09 -2.24 -1.34
CA TYR A 207 -0.34 -1.90 -1.20
C TYR A 207 -0.51 -0.41 -0.93
N MET A 208 -1.04 0.30 -1.90
CA MET A 208 -1.15 1.76 -1.90
C MET A 208 -2.62 2.17 -1.82
N PHE A 209 -3.01 2.80 -0.71
CA PHE A 209 -4.39 3.23 -0.49
C PHE A 209 -4.54 4.71 -0.79
N GLY A 210 -5.47 5.09 -1.66
CA GLY A 210 -5.69 6.52 -1.98
C GLY A 210 -4.46 7.20 -2.58
N SER A 211 -3.68 6.51 -3.40
CA SER A 211 -2.47 7.10 -3.97
C SER A 211 -2.80 8.15 -5.05
N PRO A 212 -2.27 9.38 -4.95
CA PRO A 212 -2.28 10.32 -6.06
C PRO A 212 -1.38 9.82 -7.22
N SER A 213 -1.42 10.51 -8.35
CA SER A 213 -0.45 10.36 -9.44
C SER A 213 0.90 10.90 -8.96
N ILE A 214 1.99 10.20 -9.28
CA ILE A 214 3.31 10.48 -8.67
C ILE A 214 4.36 10.96 -9.66
N GLY A 215 4.19 10.66 -10.94
CA GLY A 215 5.16 11.00 -11.97
C GLY A 215 4.53 11.03 -13.34
N ASP A 216 5.36 11.21 -14.36
CA ASP A 216 4.91 11.39 -15.72
C ASP A 216 4.63 10.10 -16.48
N ALA A 217 4.17 10.22 -17.73
CA ALA A 217 3.91 9.07 -18.58
C ALA A 217 5.18 8.25 -18.85
N ASP A 218 6.35 8.88 -18.97
CA ASP A 218 7.61 8.18 -19.18
C ASP A 218 8.01 7.41 -17.90
N PHE A 219 7.86 8.00 -16.71
CA PHE A 219 7.99 7.31 -15.42
C PHE A 219 7.08 6.07 -15.34
N ALA A 220 5.81 6.20 -15.73
CA ALA A 220 4.85 5.10 -15.66
C ALA A 220 5.15 3.98 -16.67
N ALA A 221 5.58 4.33 -17.89
CA ALA A 221 5.97 3.37 -18.91
C ALA A 221 7.22 2.58 -18.50
N GLU A 222 8.24 3.27 -17.97
CA GLU A 222 9.45 2.62 -17.47
C GLU A 222 9.15 1.72 -16.26
N PHE A 223 8.34 2.18 -15.31
CA PHE A 223 7.91 1.35 -14.18
C PHE A 223 7.24 0.05 -14.66
N ALA A 224 6.28 0.15 -15.59
CA ALA A 224 5.59 -1.02 -16.15
C ALA A 224 6.55 -1.97 -16.88
N SER A 225 7.53 -1.43 -17.61
CA SER A 225 8.56 -2.24 -18.29
C SER A 225 9.39 -3.06 -17.28
N TYR A 226 9.82 -2.45 -16.18
CA TYR A 226 10.60 -3.13 -15.16
C TYR A 226 9.77 -4.11 -14.31
N THR A 227 8.48 -3.86 -14.10
CA THR A 227 7.59 -4.81 -13.41
C THR A 227 7.21 -6.02 -14.26
N ASN A 228 7.43 -5.95 -15.58
CA ASN A 228 7.26 -7.05 -16.55
C ASN A 228 8.53 -7.87 -16.76
N SER A 229 9.63 -7.48 -16.12
CA SER A 229 10.94 -8.11 -16.30
C SER A 229 11.53 -8.56 -14.96
N PRO A 230 11.79 -9.86 -14.75
CA PRO A 230 11.44 -10.97 -15.65
C PRO A 230 9.92 -11.20 -15.70
N TYR A 231 9.46 -11.96 -16.70
CA TYR A 231 8.03 -12.19 -16.96
C TYR A 231 7.30 -12.83 -15.76
N ASP A 232 8.01 -13.67 -15.01
CA ASP A 232 7.55 -14.38 -13.82
C ASP A 232 7.72 -13.57 -12.52
N ARG A 233 8.03 -12.28 -12.59
CA ARG A 233 8.21 -11.43 -11.40
C ARG A 233 6.98 -11.51 -10.49
N HIS A 234 7.18 -11.99 -9.26
CA HIS A 234 6.09 -12.23 -8.31
C HIS A 234 5.67 -11.01 -7.48
N ASN A 235 6.23 -9.82 -7.74
CA ASN A 235 5.87 -8.62 -7.01
C ASN A 235 5.07 -7.63 -7.87
N THR A 236 4.04 -7.06 -7.27
CA THR A 236 3.09 -6.16 -7.91
C THR A 236 2.84 -4.97 -6.99
N LEU A 237 2.73 -3.78 -7.57
CA LEU A 237 2.27 -2.61 -6.83
C LEU A 237 0.76 -2.50 -7.03
N TRP A 238 0.00 -2.79 -5.99
CA TRP A 238 -1.45 -2.70 -5.97
C TRP A 238 -1.89 -1.30 -5.51
N ARG A 239 -2.73 -0.66 -6.30
CA ARG A 239 -3.43 0.58 -5.95
C ARG A 239 -4.86 0.24 -5.55
N ILE A 240 -5.15 0.40 -4.27
CA ILE A 240 -6.51 0.27 -3.73
C ILE A 240 -7.18 1.64 -3.88
N ILE A 241 -8.28 1.70 -4.63
CA ILE A 241 -8.95 2.93 -5.03
C ILE A 241 -10.40 2.89 -4.56
N ASP A 242 -10.83 3.94 -3.86
CA ASP A 242 -12.25 4.25 -3.65
C ASP A 242 -12.75 5.07 -4.85
N ASP A 243 -13.87 4.67 -5.46
CA ASP A 243 -14.41 5.28 -6.69
C ASP A 243 -14.73 6.78 -6.56
N THR A 244 -15.07 7.20 -5.35
CA THR A 244 -15.45 8.56 -5.00
C THR A 244 -14.30 9.41 -4.44
N ASP A 245 -13.13 8.81 -4.23
CA ASP A 245 -11.94 9.52 -3.75
C ASP A 245 -11.31 10.37 -4.86
N ILE A 246 -11.34 11.68 -4.69
CA ILE A 246 -10.81 12.66 -5.64
C ILE A 246 -9.28 12.61 -5.76
N ILE A 247 -8.58 12.20 -4.72
CA ILE A 247 -7.10 12.25 -4.64
C ILE A 247 -6.47 11.23 -5.54
N THR A 248 -7.15 10.10 -5.71
CA THR A 248 -6.76 9.10 -6.70
C THR A 248 -6.88 9.59 -8.14
N LYS A 249 -7.43 10.79 -8.38
CA LYS A 249 -7.58 11.43 -9.70
C LYS A 249 -6.66 12.65 -9.85
N LEU A 250 -5.90 13.00 -8.82
CA LEU A 250 -5.00 14.14 -8.81
C LEU A 250 -3.52 13.71 -8.82
N PRO A 251 -2.64 14.50 -9.45
CA PRO A 251 -2.96 15.55 -10.41
C PRO A 251 -3.67 15.01 -11.66
N PRO A 252 -4.56 15.79 -12.31
CA PRO A 252 -5.19 15.36 -13.54
C PRO A 252 -4.12 15.22 -14.60
N GLY A 253 -4.21 14.18 -15.41
CA GLY A 253 -3.18 13.94 -16.40
C GLY A 253 -3.47 12.84 -17.39
N TRP A 254 -2.40 12.19 -17.85
CA TRP A 254 -2.41 11.18 -18.91
C TRP A 254 -3.31 9.97 -18.59
N SER A 255 -3.60 9.75 -17.30
CA SER A 255 -4.52 8.72 -16.80
C SER A 255 -6.01 9.06 -16.98
N ASP A 256 -6.38 10.32 -17.25
CA ASP A 256 -7.76 10.72 -17.49
C ASP A 256 -8.06 10.75 -19.01
N PRO A 257 -8.96 9.87 -19.51
CA PRO A 257 -9.34 9.83 -20.92
C PRO A 257 -9.84 11.16 -21.48
N SER A 258 -10.40 12.03 -20.63
CA SER A 258 -11.05 13.29 -20.99
C SER A 258 -10.04 14.37 -21.39
N VAL A 259 -8.85 14.37 -20.78
CA VAL A 259 -7.79 15.36 -21.03
C VAL A 259 -6.62 14.78 -21.84
N ARG A 260 -6.50 13.46 -21.95
CA ARG A 260 -5.42 12.75 -22.65
C ARG A 260 -5.16 13.24 -24.08
N ARG A 261 -6.20 13.59 -24.86
CA ARG A 261 -6.03 14.02 -26.26
C ARG A 261 -5.42 15.42 -26.40
N VAL A 262 -5.37 16.18 -25.32
CA VAL A 262 -5.01 17.61 -25.31
C VAL A 262 -3.72 17.87 -24.52
N ILE A 263 -3.24 16.88 -23.75
CA ILE A 263 -2.02 16.99 -22.97
C ILE A 263 -0.84 16.63 -23.89
N ASN A 264 0.16 17.50 -23.95
CA ASN A 264 1.45 17.24 -24.60
C ASN A 264 2.44 16.66 -23.58
N LYS A 265 3.50 15.97 -24.01
CA LYS A 265 4.55 15.45 -23.10
C LYS A 265 5.18 16.53 -22.22
N SER A 266 5.30 17.75 -22.75
CA SER A 266 5.82 18.93 -22.04
C SER A 266 4.78 19.63 -21.15
N SER A 267 3.53 19.16 -21.12
CA SER A 267 2.49 19.74 -20.28
C SER A 267 2.77 19.47 -18.81
N ILE A 268 2.58 20.48 -17.97
CA ILE A 268 2.61 20.36 -16.51
C ILE A 268 1.62 19.31 -15.97
N LEU A 269 0.56 19.00 -16.74
CA LEU A 269 -0.46 18.01 -16.42
C LEU A 269 -0.10 16.60 -16.94
N ASN A 270 1.11 16.35 -17.44
CA ASN A 270 1.52 15.00 -17.83
C ASN A 270 1.82 14.13 -16.60
N TYR A 271 0.81 13.86 -15.77
CA TYR A 271 0.88 12.95 -14.64
C TYR A 271 0.20 11.63 -14.96
N ALA A 272 0.77 10.53 -14.46
CA ALA A 272 0.27 9.18 -14.62
C ALA A 272 0.35 8.40 -13.30
N HIS A 273 -0.52 7.40 -13.18
CA HIS A 273 -0.46 6.42 -12.11
C HIS A 273 0.43 5.25 -12.49
N VAL A 274 0.99 4.59 -11.47
CA VAL A 274 1.79 3.37 -11.61
C VAL A 274 1.20 2.22 -10.80
N GLY A 275 1.44 0.99 -11.25
CA GLY A 275 0.93 -0.23 -10.64
C GLY A 275 -0.48 -0.61 -11.10
N GLU A 276 -0.99 -1.71 -10.56
CA GLU A 276 -2.29 -2.27 -10.92
C GLU A 276 -3.37 -1.75 -9.97
N GLY A 277 -4.40 -1.10 -10.51
CA GLY A 277 -5.48 -0.56 -9.69
C GLY A 277 -6.65 -1.51 -9.53
N ILE A 278 -7.15 -1.57 -8.29
CA ILE A 278 -8.38 -2.25 -7.91
C ILE A 278 -9.31 -1.20 -7.35
N ARG A 279 -10.40 -0.94 -8.06
CA ARG A 279 -11.43 0.01 -7.67
C ARG A 279 -12.51 -0.69 -6.86
N PHE A 280 -12.79 -0.14 -5.70
CA PHE A 280 -13.89 -0.47 -4.82
C PHE A 280 -14.93 0.64 -4.89
N PHE A 281 -16.21 0.26 -4.79
CA PHE A 281 -17.31 1.18 -4.99
C PHE A 281 -18.13 1.39 -3.72
N GLN A 282 -18.40 2.65 -3.39
CA GLN A 282 -19.18 3.03 -2.21
C GLN A 282 -20.59 2.42 -2.19
N ASP A 283 -21.21 2.23 -3.35
CA ASP A 283 -22.52 1.56 -3.48
C ASP A 283 -22.47 0.05 -3.14
N GLY A 284 -21.28 -0.51 -2.93
CA GLY A 284 -21.08 -1.93 -2.68
C GLY A 284 -21.24 -2.78 -3.93
N SER A 285 -21.10 -2.22 -5.13
CA SER A 285 -20.95 -2.98 -6.38
C SER A 285 -19.63 -3.75 -6.40
N ARG A 286 -19.51 -4.70 -7.34
CA ARG A 286 -18.36 -5.62 -7.43
C ARG A 286 -17.09 -4.82 -7.72
N PRO A 287 -15.99 -5.03 -6.96
CA PRO A 287 -14.72 -4.38 -7.26
C PRO A 287 -14.27 -4.70 -8.69
N SER A 288 -13.61 -3.74 -9.32
CA SER A 288 -13.16 -3.86 -10.71
C SER A 288 -11.70 -3.48 -10.86
N SER A 289 -10.96 -4.19 -11.73
CA SER A 289 -9.64 -3.75 -12.17
C SER A 289 -9.74 -2.43 -12.94
N THR A 290 -8.87 -1.48 -12.64
CA THR A 290 -8.72 -0.28 -13.47
C THR A 290 -7.72 -0.55 -14.58
N LYS A 291 -8.15 -0.40 -15.84
CA LYS A 291 -7.24 -0.48 -16.99
C LYS A 291 -6.32 0.75 -17.01
N ASN A 292 -5.10 0.59 -16.53
CA ASN A 292 -4.06 1.60 -16.71
C ASN A 292 -3.47 1.48 -18.12
N LEU A 293 -3.15 2.63 -18.74
CA LEU A 293 -2.52 2.66 -20.06
C LEU A 293 -1.16 1.94 -20.04
N PHE A 294 -0.43 2.11 -18.93
CA PHE A 294 0.80 1.42 -18.63
C PHE A 294 0.50 0.41 -17.52
N SER A 295 0.12 -0.80 -17.93
CA SER A 295 -0.08 -1.94 -17.02
C SER A 295 1.08 -2.92 -17.18
N SER A 296 1.36 -3.64 -16.09
CA SER A 296 2.28 -4.78 -16.09
C SER A 296 1.72 -6.00 -16.85
N GLY A 297 0.53 -5.91 -17.44
CA GLY A 297 -0.13 -7.05 -18.10
C GLY A 297 -0.58 -8.14 -17.13
N LYS A 298 -0.31 -7.98 -15.82
CA LYS A 298 -0.85 -8.81 -14.75
C LYS A 298 -2.28 -8.37 -14.47
N GLU A 299 -3.24 -9.03 -15.10
CA GLU A 299 -4.65 -8.75 -14.83
C GLU A 299 -5.05 -9.37 -13.48
N PRO A 300 -5.57 -8.57 -12.52
CA PRO A 300 -6.08 -9.13 -11.27
C PRO A 300 -7.35 -9.93 -11.55
N ILE A 301 -7.28 -11.24 -11.28
CA ILE A 301 -8.44 -12.11 -11.32
C ILE A 301 -9.14 -12.04 -9.97
N ILE A 302 -10.37 -11.52 -9.96
CA ILE A 302 -11.22 -11.45 -8.77
C ILE A 302 -12.02 -12.76 -8.71
N ILE A 303 -11.52 -13.72 -7.93
CA ILE A 303 -12.14 -15.04 -7.76
C ILE A 303 -13.18 -14.97 -6.65
N GLU A 304 -14.42 -15.33 -6.98
CA GLU A 304 -15.49 -15.57 -6.01
C GLU A 304 -15.29 -16.95 -5.39
N ARG A 305 -15.32 -17.05 -4.07
CA ARG A 305 -15.15 -18.32 -3.36
C ARG A 305 -16.44 -19.14 -3.46
N ALA A 306 -16.70 -19.77 -4.60
CA ALA A 306 -17.87 -20.62 -4.78
C ALA A 306 -17.75 -21.92 -3.95
N SER A 307 -18.88 -22.38 -3.41
CA SER A 307 -19.06 -23.70 -2.79
C SER A 307 -18.52 -24.83 -3.66
N ASP A 308 -18.08 -25.91 -3.02
CA ASP A 308 -17.29 -27.08 -3.49
C ASP A 308 -17.58 -27.76 -4.85
N ASN A 309 -18.41 -27.23 -5.74
CA ASN A 309 -18.67 -27.78 -7.08
C ASN A 309 -18.47 -26.73 -8.19
N LEU A 310 -17.22 -26.31 -8.42
CA LEU A 310 -16.87 -25.63 -9.67
C LEU A 310 -16.28 -26.64 -10.65
N SER A 311 -17.12 -27.16 -11.56
CA SER A 311 -16.65 -27.78 -12.80
C SER A 311 -16.29 -26.68 -13.80
N PHE A 312 -15.07 -26.17 -13.73
CA PHE A 312 -14.49 -25.45 -14.85
C PHE A 312 -14.03 -26.48 -15.88
N ILE A 313 -14.38 -26.28 -17.17
CA ILE A 313 -14.04 -27.17 -18.27
C ILE A 313 -12.55 -27.57 -18.19
N GLY A 314 -12.32 -28.82 -17.77
CA GLY A 314 -11.02 -29.52 -17.81
C GLY A 314 -10.04 -29.34 -16.65
N TRP A 315 -10.31 -28.53 -15.61
CA TRP A 315 -9.31 -28.23 -14.57
C TRP A 315 -9.80 -28.69 -13.19
N THR A 316 -9.30 -29.83 -12.72
CA THR A 316 -9.60 -30.39 -11.40
C THR A 316 -8.92 -29.59 -10.28
N ARG A 317 -9.52 -29.61 -9.08
CA ARG A 317 -9.05 -28.95 -7.85
C ARG A 317 -7.57 -29.20 -7.51
N SER A 318 -7.00 -30.33 -7.95
CA SER A 318 -5.56 -30.64 -7.85
C SER A 318 -4.68 -29.60 -8.54
N ASN A 319 -5.08 -29.14 -9.72
CA ASN A 319 -4.27 -28.26 -10.57
C ASN A 319 -4.37 -26.79 -10.12
N VAL A 320 -5.43 -26.43 -9.39
CA VAL A 320 -5.56 -25.09 -8.78
C VAL A 320 -4.53 -24.92 -7.66
N ASN A 321 -4.30 -25.95 -6.86
CA ASN A 321 -3.24 -25.93 -5.83
C ASN A 321 -1.83 -25.91 -6.44
N GLU A 322 -1.61 -26.53 -7.60
CA GLU A 322 -0.36 -26.39 -8.37
C GLU A 322 -0.19 -24.98 -8.95
N LEU A 323 -1.26 -24.35 -9.46
CA LEU A 323 -1.24 -22.98 -10.00
C LEU A 323 -0.93 -21.92 -8.93
N PHE A 324 -1.34 -22.15 -7.68
CA PHE A 324 -1.02 -21.27 -6.53
C PHE A 324 0.34 -21.56 -5.88
N GLY A 325 1.14 -22.51 -6.39
CA GLY A 325 2.51 -22.73 -5.92
C GLY A 325 2.64 -23.03 -4.42
N TRP A 326 1.62 -23.64 -3.81
CA TRP A 326 1.65 -24.09 -2.41
C TRP A 326 2.17 -25.52 -2.25
N ALA A 327 2.71 -26.12 -3.32
CA ALA A 327 3.29 -27.46 -3.27
C ALA A 327 4.80 -27.43 -2.91
N LYS A 328 5.12 -28.13 -1.81
CA LYS A 328 6.44 -28.46 -1.25
C LYS A 328 7.09 -27.42 -0.32
N LEU A 329 6.41 -27.11 0.79
CA LEU A 329 7.10 -27.09 2.08
C LEU A 329 6.89 -28.47 2.72
N ASN A 330 7.96 -29.25 2.79
CA ASN A 330 7.98 -30.54 3.48
C ASN A 330 7.65 -30.31 4.96
N MET A 331 6.42 -30.60 5.37
CA MET A 331 6.13 -30.92 6.77
C MET A 331 6.09 -32.44 6.84
N ASN A 332 7.17 -33.02 7.35
CA ASN A 332 7.12 -34.37 7.86
C ASN A 332 6.13 -34.39 9.01
N ASP A 333 5.20 -35.31 8.86
CA ASP A 333 4.23 -35.79 9.82
C ASP A 333 4.96 -36.31 11.06
N ASP A 334 4.67 -35.72 12.21
CA ASP A 334 4.71 -36.39 13.51
C ASP A 334 3.57 -35.81 14.33
N GLY A 335 2.60 -36.67 14.60
CA GLY A 335 1.27 -36.30 15.07
C GLY A 335 1.20 -35.71 16.47
N GLU A 336 0.21 -34.86 16.66
CA GLU A 336 -0.67 -34.84 17.84
C GLU A 336 -1.85 -33.90 17.58
N ASP A 337 -3.02 -34.36 18.01
CA ASP A 337 -4.36 -33.78 17.91
C ASP A 337 -4.45 -32.25 17.78
N ASN A 338 -4.82 -31.75 16.59
CA ASN A 338 -5.21 -30.36 16.41
C ASN A 338 -6.72 -30.25 16.12
N VAL A 339 -7.43 -29.82 17.16
CA VAL A 339 -8.72 -29.16 17.07
C VAL A 339 -8.57 -27.93 16.17
N GLU A 340 -8.97 -28.05 14.91
CA GLU A 340 -9.12 -26.92 14.00
C GLU A 340 -10.15 -25.94 14.59
N LYS A 341 -9.65 -24.91 15.29
CA LYS A 341 -10.45 -23.73 15.62
C LYS A 341 -10.71 -22.98 14.32
N SER A 342 -11.85 -23.28 13.71
CA SER A 342 -12.46 -22.47 12.67
C SER A 342 -12.50 -21.00 13.12
N HIS A 343 -11.66 -20.14 12.54
CA HIS A 343 -11.86 -18.70 12.63
C HIS A 343 -13.02 -18.30 11.71
N SER A 344 -14.23 -18.75 12.07
CA SER A 344 -15.49 -18.13 11.67
C SER A 344 -15.53 -16.77 12.37
N SER A 345 -14.86 -15.77 11.80
CA SER A 345 -15.03 -14.39 12.24
C SER A 345 -16.39 -13.88 11.75
N LYS A 346 -17.47 -14.23 12.46
CA LYS A 346 -18.73 -13.47 12.52
C LYS A 346 -18.53 -12.10 13.17
N ASN A 347 -17.39 -11.45 12.93
CA ASN A 347 -17.17 -10.08 13.34
C ASN A 347 -17.76 -9.20 12.25
N VAL A 348 -19.06 -8.92 12.39
CA VAL A 348 -19.66 -7.74 11.76
C VAL A 348 -18.82 -6.56 12.23
N PHE A 349 -17.95 -6.04 11.36
CA PHE A 349 -17.16 -4.85 11.67
C PHE A 349 -18.16 -3.76 12.05
N GLN A 350 -18.04 -3.25 13.26
CA GLN A 350 -18.65 -1.98 13.61
C GLN A 350 -17.90 -0.93 12.81
N GLU A 351 -18.62 -0.13 12.03
CA GLU A 351 -18.07 1.09 11.40
C GLU A 351 -17.22 1.80 12.45
N TYR A 352 -15.95 2.09 12.11
CA TYR A 352 -15.01 2.67 13.05
C TYR A 352 -15.59 3.99 13.58
N LYS A 353 -16.12 3.96 14.80
CA LYS A 353 -16.57 5.15 15.50
C LYS A 353 -15.37 5.74 16.19
N HIS A 354 -14.94 6.89 15.67
CA HIS A 354 -13.99 7.74 16.35
C HIS A 354 -14.43 8.00 17.79
N LYS A 355 -13.49 7.99 18.75
CA LYS A 355 -13.78 8.44 20.13
C LYS A 355 -14.23 9.91 20.12
N GLU A 356 -15.19 10.25 20.97
CA GLU A 356 -15.61 11.64 21.19
C GLU A 356 -14.37 12.50 21.54
N GLY A 357 -14.17 13.58 20.77
CA GLY A 357 -13.01 14.48 20.92
C GLY A 357 -11.75 14.10 20.12
N SER A 358 -11.74 13.00 19.36
CA SER A 358 -10.60 12.74 18.46
C SER A 358 -10.53 13.78 17.33
N PRO A 359 -9.33 14.23 16.92
CA PRO A 359 -9.18 15.17 15.82
C PRO A 359 -9.85 14.69 14.53
N LEU A 360 -9.81 13.38 14.26
CA LEU A 360 -10.38 12.76 13.07
C LEU A 360 -11.92 12.83 13.01
N ALA A 361 -12.62 12.74 14.14
CA ALA A 361 -14.09 12.88 14.20
C ALA A 361 -14.59 14.28 13.83
N ILE A 362 -13.85 15.30 14.28
CA ILE A 362 -14.18 16.71 14.07
C ILE A 362 -13.97 17.07 12.58
N ILE A 363 -12.87 16.59 12.00
CA ILE A 363 -12.54 16.76 10.58
C ILE A 363 -13.59 16.08 9.69
N GLU A 364 -14.02 14.87 10.04
CA GLU A 364 -15.06 14.13 9.30
C GLU A 364 -16.40 14.86 9.21
N LYS A 365 -16.69 15.77 10.15
CA LYS A 365 -17.93 16.56 10.18
C LYS A 365 -17.84 17.83 9.34
N LEU A 366 -16.63 18.36 9.11
CA LEU A 366 -16.40 19.64 8.44
C LEU A 366 -15.96 19.49 6.96
N MET A 367 -15.40 18.34 6.57
CA MET A 367 -14.89 18.15 5.19
C MET A 367 -15.99 17.89 4.15
N PRO A 368 -15.86 18.44 2.92
CA PRO A 368 -16.68 18.06 1.76
C PRO A 368 -16.67 16.55 1.52
N THR A 369 -17.78 16.00 1.02
CA THR A 369 -18.00 14.54 0.89
C THR A 369 -16.93 13.83 0.06
N PHE A 370 -16.40 14.46 -0.98
CA PHE A 370 -15.34 13.89 -1.83
C PHE A 370 -13.97 13.84 -1.17
N PHE A 371 -13.65 14.73 -0.22
CA PHE A 371 -12.45 14.63 0.62
C PHE A 371 -12.65 13.67 1.78
N LYS A 372 -13.89 13.52 2.26
CA LYS A 372 -14.24 12.54 3.31
C LYS A 372 -13.95 11.11 2.88
N ASN A 373 -14.19 10.78 1.61
CA ASN A 373 -13.96 9.43 1.08
C ASN A 373 -12.48 9.08 0.88
N HIS A 374 -11.60 10.07 1.00
CA HIS A 374 -10.16 9.84 1.07
C HIS A 374 -9.69 9.34 2.44
N LEU A 375 -10.52 9.36 3.48
CA LEU A 375 -10.10 8.95 4.82
C LEU A 375 -9.90 7.43 4.92
N PRO A 376 -8.91 6.95 5.72
CA PRO A 376 -8.66 5.51 5.88
C PRO A 376 -9.90 4.71 6.32
N ALA A 377 -10.75 5.30 7.17
CA ALA A 377 -11.98 4.67 7.64
C ALA A 377 -12.95 4.35 6.49
N ARG A 378 -13.00 5.20 5.45
CA ARG A 378 -13.83 4.97 4.27
C ARG A 378 -13.32 3.82 3.43
N TYR A 379 -12.00 3.73 3.21
CA TYR A 379 -11.39 2.57 2.58
C TYR A 379 -11.74 1.25 3.28
N PHE A 380 -11.70 1.21 4.62
CA PHE A 380 -12.16 0.02 5.36
C PHE A 380 -13.63 -0.29 5.12
N SER A 381 -14.50 0.73 5.16
CA SER A 381 -15.94 0.58 4.91
C SER A 381 -16.21 -0.02 3.53
N VAL A 382 -15.58 0.51 2.48
CA VAL A 382 -15.81 0.03 1.11
C VAL A 382 -15.26 -1.38 0.90
N MET A 383 -14.04 -1.65 1.36
CA MET A 383 -13.47 -2.99 1.29
C MET A 383 -14.34 -4.01 2.04
N GLN A 384 -14.91 -3.64 3.18
CA GLN A 384 -15.81 -4.52 3.88
C GLN A 384 -17.14 -4.74 3.14
N ARG A 385 -17.75 -3.69 2.58
CA ARG A 385 -18.96 -3.85 1.75
C ARG A 385 -18.72 -4.82 0.60
N SER A 386 -17.50 -4.81 0.04
CA SER A 386 -17.11 -5.72 -1.03
C SER A 386 -16.85 -7.15 -0.58
N ARG A 387 -16.69 -7.43 0.73
CA ARG A 387 -16.48 -8.79 1.24
C ARG A 387 -17.56 -9.77 0.83
N LYS A 388 -18.80 -9.30 0.60
CA LYS A 388 -19.88 -10.16 0.10
C LYS A 388 -19.55 -10.88 -1.22
N TYR A 389 -18.64 -10.34 -2.04
CA TYR A 389 -18.20 -11.00 -3.28
C TYR A 389 -17.07 -12.02 -3.06
N PHE A 390 -16.44 -12.02 -1.88
CA PHE A 390 -15.30 -12.88 -1.54
C PHE A 390 -15.64 -13.95 -0.50
N ASP A 391 -16.56 -13.63 0.43
CA ASP A 391 -16.86 -14.42 1.63
C ASP A 391 -18.21 -15.18 1.54
N TYR A 392 -18.94 -15.13 0.43
CA TYR A 392 -20.28 -15.71 0.37
C TYR A 392 -20.26 -17.25 0.46
N SER A 393 -20.52 -17.76 1.66
CA SER A 393 -21.10 -19.06 1.92
C SER A 393 -22.36 -18.85 2.77
N HIS A 394 -23.47 -19.44 2.30
CA HIS A 394 -24.78 -19.53 2.98
C HIS A 394 -25.63 -18.26 3.07
N SER A 395 -26.42 -18.02 2.02
CA SER A 395 -27.85 -17.78 2.22
C SER A 395 -28.64 -18.54 1.16
N SER A 396 -29.06 -19.75 1.51
CA SER A 396 -30.23 -20.37 0.90
C SER A 396 -31.44 -19.52 1.23
N THR A 397 -31.70 -18.49 0.42
CA THR A 397 -33.05 -17.95 0.29
C THR A 397 -33.70 -18.77 -0.80
N THR A 398 -34.55 -19.71 -0.38
CA THR A 398 -35.58 -20.33 -1.22
C THR A 398 -36.22 -19.27 -2.08
N VAL A 399 -35.84 -19.23 -3.36
CA VAL A 399 -36.65 -18.57 -4.38
C VAL A 399 -37.86 -19.47 -4.53
N ASN A 400 -39.01 -18.98 -4.05
CA ASN A 400 -40.30 -19.55 -4.42
C ASN A 400 -40.38 -19.52 -5.95
N GLU A 401 -40.46 -20.71 -6.54
CA GLU A 401 -41.04 -20.89 -7.87
C GLU A 401 -42.46 -20.34 -7.84
N LYS A 402 -42.62 -19.16 -8.45
CA LYS A 402 -43.79 -18.70 -9.21
C LYS A 402 -43.62 -17.19 -9.42
N ASP A 403 -43.08 -16.85 -10.58
CA ASP A 403 -43.78 -15.96 -11.50
C ASP A 403 -43.04 -15.95 -12.85
N ASN A 404 -43.67 -16.63 -13.81
CA ASN A 404 -43.39 -16.49 -15.23
C ASN A 404 -43.64 -15.04 -15.64
N THR A 405 -42.67 -14.40 -16.30
CA THR A 405 -42.76 -13.97 -17.70
C THR A 405 -41.66 -12.96 -18.00
N TYR A 406 -40.60 -13.38 -18.70
CA TYR A 406 -39.84 -12.47 -19.56
C TYR A 406 -39.37 -13.20 -20.82
N ALA A 407 -39.44 -12.47 -21.91
CA ALA A 407 -39.38 -12.93 -23.28
C ALA A 407 -38.03 -13.56 -23.65
N SER A 408 -38.16 -14.70 -24.33
CA SER A 408 -37.19 -15.42 -25.14
C SER A 408 -36.21 -14.53 -25.92
N GLY A 409 -34.92 -14.85 -25.83
CA GLY A 409 -33.90 -14.24 -26.67
C GLY A 409 -32.47 -14.79 -26.56
N SER A 410 -32.27 -16.07 -26.28
CA SER A 410 -30.93 -16.70 -26.39
C SER A 410 -31.02 -18.02 -27.15
N LYS A 411 -30.89 -17.93 -28.48
CA LYS A 411 -30.55 -19.11 -29.29
C LYS A 411 -29.10 -19.50 -29.04
N ASN A 412 -28.93 -20.80 -28.84
CA ASN A 412 -27.73 -21.47 -28.35
C ASN A 412 -26.52 -21.34 -29.29
N PHE A 413 -25.36 -21.11 -28.67
CA PHE A 413 -24.01 -21.27 -29.24
C PHE A 413 -23.77 -22.67 -29.85
N GLN A 414 -24.62 -23.63 -29.51
CA GLN A 414 -24.61 -25.01 -30.00
C GLN A 414 -25.06 -25.14 -31.46
N GLU A 415 -26.01 -24.31 -31.94
CA GLU A 415 -26.40 -24.26 -33.37
C GLU A 415 -25.30 -23.63 -34.26
N PHE A 416 -24.44 -22.76 -33.70
CA PHE A 416 -23.33 -22.15 -34.42
C PHE A 416 -22.16 -23.13 -34.60
N ALA A 417 -21.89 -23.98 -33.60
CA ALA A 417 -20.81 -24.95 -33.63
C ALA A 417 -21.06 -26.10 -34.62
N GLU A 418 -22.31 -26.52 -34.81
CA GLU A 418 -22.67 -27.63 -35.73
C GLU A 418 -22.65 -27.21 -37.20
N LYS A 419 -22.65 -25.91 -37.52
CA LYS A 419 -22.76 -25.41 -38.91
C LYS A 419 -21.42 -25.08 -39.57
N HIS A 420 -20.32 -24.99 -38.81
CA HIS A 420 -19.04 -24.44 -39.30
C HIS A 420 -17.80 -25.30 -39.01
N ILE A 421 -17.98 -26.54 -38.56
CA ILE A 421 -16.90 -27.52 -38.41
C ILE A 421 -17.32 -28.81 -39.13
N GLU A 422 -17.07 -28.88 -40.44
CA GLU A 422 -17.04 -30.16 -41.16
C GLU A 422 -15.65 -30.80 -41.02
N LYS A 423 -15.65 -32.14 -40.93
CA LYS A 423 -14.46 -33.01 -40.87
C LYS A 423 -13.67 -33.03 -42.18
#